data_AF-A0A239SU74-F1
#
_entry.id   AF-A0A239SU74-F1
#
_cell.length_a   1.000
_cell.length_b   1.000
_cell.length_c   1.000
_cell.angle_alpha   90.00
_cell.angle_beta   90.00
_cell.angle_gamma   90.00
#
_symmetry.space_group_name_H-M   'P 1'
#
loop_
_entity.id
_entity.type
_entity.pdbx_description
1 polymer ?
#
loop_
_entity_poly.entity_id
_entity_poly.type
_entity_poly.pdbx_seq_one_letter_code
_entity_poly.pdbx_strand_id
1 'polypeptide(L)' 'MKPAIRLEYLHHQCQRLIYEDEFGIVEGVVEYGVDGGLLLWESDFHCSAERRARLIAETEEYMAAQGGRCAVLRGKSRI' A
#
# COMPACT_ATOMS: atom_id res chain seq x y z
N MET A 1 12.93 13.41 -5.19
CA MET A 1 13.17 11.97 -5.44
C MET A 1 11.88 11.41 -6.03
N LYS A 2 11.92 10.46 -6.98
CA LYS A 2 10.66 9.87 -7.47
C LYS A 2 10.08 8.98 -6.35
N PRO A 3 8.77 9.05 -6.04
CA PRO A 3 8.17 8.13 -5.08
C PRO A 3 8.40 6.68 -5.52
N ALA A 4 8.59 5.80 -4.55
CA ALA A 4 8.84 4.38 -4.79
C ALA A 4 7.99 3.51 -3.87
N ILE A 5 7.39 2.47 -4.46
CA ILE A 5 6.69 1.41 -3.73
C ILE A 5 7.59 0.18 -3.69
N ARG A 6 7.71 -0.40 -2.49
CA ARG A 6 8.29 -1.71 -2.26
C ARG A 6 7.33 -2.55 -1.43
N LEU A 7 7.23 -3.82 -1.78
CA LEU A 7 6.54 -4.80 -0.97
C LEU A 7 7.55 -5.79 -0.41
N GLU A 8 7.50 -6.02 0.90
CA GLU A 8 8.33 -6.99 1.60
C GLU A 8 7.47 -8.06 2.23
N TYR A 9 7.86 -9.32 2.06
CA TYR A 9 7.16 -10.44 2.70
C TYR A 9 7.22 -10.30 4.23
N LEU A 10 6.08 -10.43 4.90
CA LEU A 10 5.99 -10.53 6.36
C LEU A 10 5.70 -11.97 6.78
N HIS A 11 4.49 -12.44 6.51
CA HIS A 11 4.04 -13.80 6.79
C HIS A 11 2.75 -14.11 6.03
N HIS A 12 2.52 -15.38 5.67
CA HIS A 12 1.28 -15.81 5.00
C HIS A 12 0.90 -14.90 3.82
N GLN A 13 -0.30 -14.30 3.83
CA GLN A 13 -0.78 -13.37 2.81
C GLN A 13 -0.40 -11.91 3.11
N CYS A 14 0.27 -11.62 4.23
CA CYS A 14 0.64 -10.28 4.66
C CYS A 14 1.98 -9.85 4.06
N GLN A 15 2.04 -8.60 3.58
CA GLN A 15 3.27 -7.92 3.17
C GLN A 15 3.36 -6.55 3.83
N ARG A 16 4.58 -6.06 4.01
CA ARG A 16 4.85 -4.66 4.39
C ARG A 16 4.91 -3.85 3.12
N LEU A 17 4.03 -2.88 3.00
CA LEU A 17 4.11 -1.85 1.97
C LEU A 17 4.97 -0.72 2.49
N ILE A 18 6.03 -0.39 1.74
CA ILE A 18 6.93 0.71 2.02
C ILE A 18 6.80 1.71 0.87
N TYR A 19 6.32 2.91 1.21
CA TYR A 19 6.26 4.05 0.32
C TYR A 19 7.31 5.07 0.75
N GLU A 20 8.23 5.42 -0.14
CA GLU A 20 9.28 6.40 0.11
C GLU A 20 9.09 7.61 -0.81
N ASP A 21 9.01 8.81 -0.23
CA ASP A 21 8.93 10.07 -0.96
C ASP A 21 9.92 11.12 -0.41
N GLU A 22 9.85 12.35 -0.90
CA GLU A 22 10.72 13.45 -0.49
C GLU A 22 10.63 13.81 1.01
N PHE A 23 9.58 13.39 1.72
CA PHE A 23 9.36 13.62 3.15
C PHE A 23 9.73 12.41 4.01
N GLY A 24 10.26 11.34 3.40
CA GLY A 24 10.69 10.12 4.07
C GLY A 24 9.76 8.94 3.80
N ILE A 25 9.71 8.00 4.76
CA ILE A 25 9.04 6.71 4.58
C ILE A 25 7.67 6.72 5.25
N VAL A 26 6.67 6.16 4.56
CA VAL A 26 5.38 5.74 5.11
C VAL A 26 5.26 4.23 4.89
N GLU A 27 4.84 3.52 5.92
CA GLU A 27 4.70 2.07 5.85
C GLU A 27 3.42 1.58 6.51
N GLY A 28 2.97 0.42 6.08
CA GLY A 28 1.78 -0.24 6.61
C GLY A 28 1.74 -1.70 6.17
N VAL A 29 0.84 -2.45 6.78
CA VAL A 29 0.60 -3.85 6.41
C VAL A 29 -0.50 -3.92 5.37
N VAL A 30 -0.25 -4.69 4.33
CA VAL A 30 -1.19 -5.02 3.26
C VAL A 30 -1.31 -6.53 3.16
N GLU A 31 -2.37 -7.01 2.53
CA GLU A 31 -2.64 -8.45 2.40
C GLU A 31 -2.94 -8.81 0.95
N TYR A 32 -2.64 -10.03 0.53
CA TYR A 32 -3.13 -10.55 -0.73
C TYR A 32 -4.50 -11.18 -0.53
N GLY A 33 -5.48 -10.68 -1.27
CA GLY A 33 -6.78 -11.29 -1.43
C GLY A 33 -6.69 -12.64 -2.12
N VAL A 34 -7.78 -13.42 -2.01
CA VAL A 34 -7.90 -14.78 -2.60
C VAL A 34 -7.78 -14.77 -4.12
N ASP A 35 -8.06 -13.63 -4.75
CA ASP A 35 -7.96 -13.39 -6.19
C ASP A 35 -6.54 -12.96 -6.64
N GLY A 36 -5.58 -12.86 -5.71
CA GLY A 36 -4.23 -12.36 -5.97
C GLY A 36 -4.12 -10.84 -6.02
N GLY A 37 -5.20 -10.11 -5.73
CA GLY A 37 -5.17 -8.65 -5.59
C GLY A 37 -4.60 -8.21 -4.23
N LEU A 38 -4.00 -7.03 -4.18
CA LEU A 38 -3.53 -6.42 -2.94
C LEU A 38 -4.69 -5.72 -2.22
N LEU A 39 -4.88 -5.98 -0.95
CA LEU A 39 -5.82 -5.31 -0.05
C LEU A 39 -5.06 -4.28 0.78
N LEU A 40 -5.52 -3.02 0.72
CA LEU A 40 -4.91 -1.88 1.40
C LEU A 40 -5.90 -1.26 2.39
N TRP A 41 -5.60 -1.31 3.69
CA TRP A 41 -6.36 -0.63 4.74
C TRP A 41 -5.88 0.80 4.88
N GLU A 42 -6.69 1.75 4.41
CA GLU A 42 -6.29 3.15 4.33
C GLU A 42 -5.81 3.68 5.69
N SER A 43 -6.50 3.34 6.78
CA SER A 43 -6.22 3.88 8.12
C SER A 43 -4.91 3.38 8.75
N ASP A 44 -4.34 2.28 8.27
CA ASP A 44 -3.10 1.70 8.80
C ASP A 44 -1.85 2.54 8.44
N PHE A 45 -1.97 3.44 7.45
CA PHE A 45 -0.87 4.31 7.02
C PHE A 45 -0.90 5.64 7.77
N HIS A 46 -0.12 5.77 8.83
CA HIS A 46 -0.10 6.98 9.67
C HIS A 46 0.65 8.15 9.00
N CYS A 47 -0.03 8.86 8.10
CA CYS A 47 0.48 10.04 7.41
C CYS A 47 -0.62 11.07 7.10
N SER A 48 -0.25 12.22 6.52
CA SER A 48 -1.23 13.23 6.07
C SER A 48 -2.16 12.66 5.00
N ALA A 49 -3.37 13.23 4.89
CA ALA A 49 -4.34 12.81 3.87
C ALA A 49 -3.78 12.91 2.44
N GLU A 50 -2.99 13.94 2.15
CA GLU A 50 -2.33 14.12 0.85
C GLU A 50 -1.30 13.02 0.57
N ARG A 51 -0.40 12.72 1.52
CA ARG A 51 0.60 11.65 1.34
C ARG A 51 -0.08 10.29 1.20
N ARG A 52 -1.18 10.07 1.91
CA ARG A 52 -1.97 8.84 1.81
C ARG A 52 -2.60 8.67 0.43
N ALA A 53 -3.16 9.74 -0.14
CA ALA A 53 -3.71 9.71 -1.49
C ALA A 53 -2.62 9.39 -2.55
N ARG A 54 -1.43 10.00 -2.41
CA ARG A 54 -0.27 9.68 -3.28
C ARG A 54 0.17 8.23 -3.12
N LEU A 55 0.32 7.74 -1.88
CA LEU A 55 0.67 6.35 -1.60
C LEU A 55 -0.30 5.37 -2.26
N ILE A 56 -1.61 5.62 -2.16
CA ILE A 56 -2.64 4.77 -2.79
C ILE A 56 -2.47 4.75 -4.31
N ALA A 57 -2.35 5.92 -4.95
CA ALA A 57 -2.19 6.02 -6.40
C ALA A 57 -0.93 5.29 -6.89
N GLU A 58 0.21 5.50 -6.22
CA GLU A 58 1.48 4.84 -6.54
C GLU A 58 1.41 3.32 -6.33
N THR A 59 0.64 2.86 -5.33
CA THR A 59 0.41 1.42 -5.10
C THR A 59 -0.46 0.81 -6.20
N GLU A 60 -1.51 1.51 -6.62
CA GLU A 60 -2.37 1.08 -7.73
C GLU A 60 -1.57 0.96 -9.04
N GLU A 61 -0.73 1.95 -9.35
CA GLU A 61 0.18 1.92 -10.50
C GLU A 61 1.20 0.78 -10.41
N TYR A 62 1.80 0.59 -9.23
CA TYR A 62 2.73 -0.50 -8.96
C TYR A 62 2.10 -1.87 -9.21
N MET A 63 0.88 -2.11 -8.70
CA MET A 63 0.17 -3.37 -8.91
C MET A 63 -0.26 -3.55 -10.37
N ALA A 64 -0.72 -2.49 -11.04
CA ALA A 64 -1.09 -2.54 -12.44
C ALA A 64 0.09 -2.92 -13.35
N ALA A 65 1.29 -2.40 -13.08
CA ALA A 65 2.51 -2.75 -13.81
C ALA A 65 2.89 -4.24 -13.67
N GLN A 66 2.43 -4.91 -12.61
CA GLN A 66 2.63 -6.34 -12.37
C GLN A 66 1.45 -7.20 -12.86
N GLY A 67 0.44 -6.61 -13.49
CA GLY A 67 -0.78 -7.31 -13.89
C GLY A 67 -1.71 -7.67 -12.72
N GLY A 68 -1.46 -7.12 -11.54
CA GLY A 68 -2.29 -7.27 -10.35
C GLY A 68 -3.33 -6.16 -10.20
N ARG A 69 -4.09 -6.23 -9.12
CA ARG A 69 -5.07 -5.20 -8.73
C ARG A 69 -4.80 -4.76 -7.31
N CYS A 70 -5.21 -3.54 -6.97
CA CYS A 70 -5.22 -3.04 -5.60
C CYS A 70 -6.66 -2.68 -5.23
N ALA A 71 -7.14 -3.16 -4.09
CA ALA A 71 -8.43 -2.84 -3.53
C ALA A 71 -8.21 -2.09 -2.21
N VAL A 72 -8.73 -0.86 -2.17
CA VAL A 72 -8.54 0.06 -1.04
C VAL A 72 -9.77 0.04 -0.13
N LEU A 73 -9.56 -0.35 1.12
CA LEU A 73 -10.57 -0.32 2.18
C LEU A 73 -10.56 1.05 2.87
N ARG A 74 -11.34 2.00 2.32
CA ARG A 74 -11.35 3.39 2.75
C ARG A 74 -11.92 3.57 4.16
N GLY A 75 -11.23 4.39 4.97
CA GLY A 75 -11.58 4.66 6.37
C GLY A 75 -11.55 3.43 7.29
N LYS A 76 -10.96 2.31 6.84
CA LYS A 76 -10.85 1.06 7.62
C LYS A 76 -9.42 0.85 8.07
N SER A 77 -9.28 0.32 9.29
CA SER A 77 -8.05 -0.29 9.81
C SER A 77 -8.27 -1.80 9.93
N ARG A 78 -7.20 -2.59 10.04
CA ARG A 78 -7.27 -4.03 10.29
C ARG A 78 -7.83 -4.42 11.67
N ILE A 79 -8.04 -3.44 12.57
CA ILE A 79 -8.46 -3.60 13.98
C ILE A 79 -9.93 -3.24 14.17
#